data_AF-A0A939KQW3-F1
#
_entry.id   AF-A0A939KQW3-F1
#
_cell.length_a   1.000
_cell.length_b   1.000
_cell.length_c   1.000
_cell.angle_alpha   90.00
_cell.angle_beta   90.00
_cell.angle_gamma   90.00
#
_symmetry.space_group_name_H-M   'P 1'
#
loop_
_entity.id
_entity.type
_entity.pdbx_description
1 polymer ?
#
loop_
_entity_poly.entity_id
_entity_poly.type
_entity_poly.pdbx_seq_one_letter_code
_entity_poly.pdbx_strand_id
1 'polypeptide(L)'
;MFPRLGNLGTGPFGEDADTFGDTLAEVIQDEPQTRGLPFKIETIQELRTLLAGSDEEIDRVTRALIRIDPTADVEEPPNWGRFPSLRAFWSAVLHVFENDPEVQAGREIDPNA
;
A
#
# COMPACT_ATOMS: atom_id res chain seq x y z
N MET A 1 -9.21 -9.91 8.38
CA MET A 1 -7.88 -10.40 7.97
C MET A 1 -7.60 -9.72 6.63
N PHE A 2 -6.38 -9.25 6.38
CA PHE A 2 -6.04 -8.44 5.20
C PHE A 2 -5.13 -9.24 4.23
N PRO A 3 -5.66 -10.24 3.51
CA PRO A 3 -4.85 -11.08 2.61
C PRO A 3 -4.15 -10.31 1.49
N ARG A 4 -4.73 -9.21 0.97
CA ARG A 4 -4.08 -8.43 -0.09
C ARG A 4 -2.96 -7.57 0.49
N LEU A 5 -3.20 -6.91 1.62
CA LEU A 5 -2.12 -6.18 2.31
C LEU A 5 -1.00 -7.11 2.79
N GLY A 6 -1.34 -8.33 3.19
CA GLY A 6 -0.35 -9.36 3.54
C GLY A 6 0.50 -9.76 2.33
N ASN A 7 -0.10 -9.85 1.14
CA ASN A 7 0.65 -10.12 -0.10
C ASN A 7 1.63 -8.99 -0.44
N LEU A 8 1.22 -7.73 -0.22
CA LEU A 8 2.11 -6.57 -0.37
C LEU A 8 3.27 -6.62 0.62
N GLY A 9 2.99 -7.03 1.87
CA GLY A 9 4.01 -7.14 2.91
C GLY A 9 4.98 -8.31 2.79
N THR A 10 4.61 -9.38 2.08
CA THR A 10 5.53 -10.47 1.74
C THR A 10 6.32 -10.22 0.46
N GLY A 11 5.89 -9.28 -0.39
CA GLY A 11 6.55 -8.96 -1.66
C GLY A 11 7.14 -7.55 -1.66
N PRO A 12 6.48 -6.56 -2.30
CA PRO A 12 7.05 -5.23 -2.56
C PRO A 12 7.41 -4.42 -1.30
N PHE A 13 6.76 -4.68 -0.16
CA PHE A 13 7.07 -4.04 1.13
C PHE A 13 7.80 -4.99 2.11
N GLY A 14 8.40 -6.06 1.59
CA GLY A 14 8.99 -7.16 2.36
C GLY A 14 10.30 -7.67 1.78
N GLU A 15 10.35 -8.95 1.41
CA GLU A 15 11.57 -9.64 0.94
C GLU A 15 12.01 -9.20 -0.46
N ASP A 16 11.09 -8.71 -1.29
CA ASP A 16 11.36 -8.26 -2.66
C ASP A 16 11.47 -6.73 -2.76
N ALA A 17 11.59 -6.00 -1.64
CA ALA A 17 11.62 -4.54 -1.69
C ALA A 17 12.83 -4.00 -2.49
N ASP A 18 13.96 -4.71 -2.52
CA ASP A 18 15.11 -4.44 -3.39
C ASP A 18 14.81 -4.61 -4.90
N THR A 19 13.68 -5.23 -5.26
CA THR A 19 13.25 -5.48 -6.64
C THR A 19 12.42 -4.32 -7.21
N PHE A 20 11.85 -3.47 -6.34
CA PHE A 20 10.91 -2.42 -6.74
C PHE A 20 11.48 -1.03 -6.40
N GLY A 21 11.82 -0.24 -7.42
CA GLY A 21 12.18 1.19 -7.31
C GLY A 21 13.36 1.55 -6.40
N ASP A 22 13.87 2.78 -6.53
CA ASP A 22 14.89 3.29 -5.61
C ASP A 22 14.27 3.89 -4.33
N THR A 23 12.94 4.05 -4.27
CA THR A 23 12.21 4.64 -3.14
C THR A 23 10.85 3.95 -2.87
N LEU A 24 10.37 3.94 -1.62
CA LEU A 24 9.06 3.38 -1.27
C LEU A 24 7.91 4.10 -2.00
N ALA A 25 8.06 5.39 -2.29
CA ALA A 25 7.09 6.14 -3.09
C ALA A 25 7.02 5.64 -4.54
N GLU A 26 8.13 5.20 -5.11
CA GLU A 26 8.15 4.55 -6.43
C GLU A 26 7.59 3.14 -6.38
N VAL A 27 7.94 2.35 -5.35
CA VAL A 27 7.32 1.03 -5.11
C VAL A 27 5.79 1.17 -5.07
N ILE A 28 5.27 2.10 -4.28
CA ILE A 28 3.83 2.33 -4.13
C ILE A 28 3.20 2.71 -5.47
N GLN A 29 3.88 3.49 -6.30
CA GLN A 29 3.39 3.93 -7.62
C GLN A 29 3.38 2.81 -8.66
N ASP A 30 4.41 1.95 -8.67
CA ASP A 30 4.57 0.88 -9.65
C ASP A 30 3.72 -0.34 -9.31
N GLU A 31 3.56 -0.66 -8.02
CA GLU A 31 2.85 -1.85 -7.54
C GLU A 31 1.50 -2.10 -8.24
N PRO A 32 0.55 -1.15 -8.28
CA PRO A 32 -0.75 -1.41 -8.87
C PRO A 32 -0.64 -1.77 -10.36
N GLN A 33 0.37 -1.28 -11.09
CA GLN A 33 0.55 -1.59 -12.52
C GLN A 33 0.84 -3.08 -12.76
N THR A 34 1.38 -3.77 -11.75
CA THR A 34 1.69 -5.21 -11.82
C THR A 34 0.50 -6.11 -11.47
N ARG A 35 -0.63 -5.52 -11.05
CA ARG A 35 -1.79 -6.24 -10.52
C ARG A 35 -3.01 -6.09 -11.42
N GLY A 36 -3.87 -7.11 -11.40
CA GLY A 36 -5.17 -7.03 -12.08
C GLY A 36 -6.21 -6.28 -11.26
N LEU A 37 -7.19 -5.68 -11.94
CA LEU A 37 -8.35 -4.99 -11.37
C LEU A 37 -8.99 -5.64 -10.12
N PRO A 38 -9.30 -6.94 -10.06
CA PRO A 38 -9.90 -7.53 -8.86
C PRO A 38 -9.00 -7.41 -7.62
N PHE A 39 -7.69 -7.58 -7.80
CA PHE A 39 -6.72 -7.40 -6.72
C PHE A 39 -6.71 -5.95 -6.25
N LYS A 40 -6.71 -4.98 -7.18
CA LYS A 40 -6.72 -3.54 -6.85
C LYS A 40 -7.95 -3.15 -6.05
N ILE A 41 -9.14 -3.60 -6.46
CA ILE A 41 -10.41 -3.31 -5.76
C ILE A 41 -10.42 -3.90 -4.35
N GLU A 42 -10.01 -5.17 -4.19
CA GLU A 42 -9.92 -5.81 -2.88
C GLU A 42 -8.89 -5.09 -1.97
N THR A 43 -7.74 -4.70 -2.52
CA THR A 43 -6.73 -3.91 -1.80
C THR A 43 -7.29 -2.57 -1.33
N ILE A 44 -8.04 -1.83 -2.16
CA ILE A 44 -8.68 -0.57 -1.77
C ILE A 44 -9.67 -0.78 -0.62
N GLN A 45 -10.47 -1.83 -0.66
CA GLN A 45 -11.43 -2.14 0.43
C GLN A 45 -10.70 -2.48 1.74
N GLU A 46 -9.63 -3.25 1.66
CA GLU A 46 -8.77 -3.58 2.79
C GLU A 46 -8.10 -2.33 3.38
N LEU A 47 -7.54 -1.46 2.54
CA LEU A 47 -6.91 -0.20 2.96
C LEU A 47 -7.90 0.74 3.63
N ARG A 48 -9.11 0.89 3.07
CA ARG A 48 -10.18 1.70 3.68
C ARG A 48 -10.60 1.14 5.04
N THR A 49 -10.69 -0.18 5.17
CA THR A 49 -11.01 -0.84 6.43
C THR A 49 -9.92 -0.64 7.47
N LEU A 50 -8.64 -0.73 7.07
CA LEU A 50 -7.50 -0.46 7.94
C LEU A 50 -7.47 1.02 8.39
N LEU A 51 -7.66 1.95 7.46
CA LEU A 51 -7.61 3.39 7.73
C LEU A 51 -8.80 3.91 8.56
N ALA A 52 -9.92 3.17 8.58
CA ALA A 52 -11.04 3.44 9.48
C ALA A 52 -10.74 3.10 10.95
N GLY A 53 -9.70 2.29 11.21
CA GLY A 53 -9.24 1.96 12.55
C GLY A 53 -8.46 3.09 13.22
N SER A 54 -8.23 2.91 14.53
CA SER A 54 -7.39 3.81 15.33
C SER A 54 -5.91 3.67 14.95
N ASP A 55 -5.09 4.69 15.20
CA ASP A 55 -3.65 4.63 14.90
C ASP A 55 -2.93 3.45 15.60
N GLU A 56 -3.39 3.06 16.80
CA GLU A 56 -2.90 1.85 17.51
C GLU A 56 -3.27 0.55 16.80
N GLU A 57 -4.48 0.47 16.23
CA GLU A 57 -4.90 -0.69 15.43
C GLU A 57 -4.11 -0.77 14.14
N ILE A 58 -3.87 0.39 13.50
CA ILE A 58 -3.03 0.51 12.32
C ILE A 58 -1.62 0.03 12.65
N ASP A 59 -0.98 0.47 13.74
CA ASP A 59 0.35 -0.02 14.15
C ASP A 59 0.36 -1.53 14.34
N ARG A 60 -0.57 -2.06 15.14
CA ARG A 60 -0.64 -3.49 15.44
C ARG A 60 -0.80 -4.33 14.17
N VAL A 61 -1.69 -3.90 13.27
CA VAL A 61 -1.95 -4.61 12.01
C VAL A 61 -0.76 -4.47 11.07
N THR A 62 -0.18 -3.28 10.96
CA THR A 62 0.97 -3.02 10.09
C THR A 62 2.17 -3.90 10.46
N ARG A 63 2.50 -4.00 11.75
CA ARG A 63 3.57 -4.88 12.25
C ARG A 63 3.36 -6.37 11.91
N ALA A 64 2.11 -6.78 11.75
CA ALA A 64 1.78 -8.15 11.35
C ALA A 64 1.78 -8.35 9.83
N LEU A 65 1.65 -7.26 9.06
CA LEU A 65 1.54 -7.30 7.60
C LEU A 65 2.89 -7.10 6.92
N ILE A 66 3.63 -6.07 7.32
CA ILE A 66 4.90 -5.68 6.69
C ILE A 66 6.03 -5.80 7.71
N ARG A 67 7.21 -6.24 7.25
CA ARG A 67 8.41 -6.32 8.11
C ARG A 67 9.19 -5.03 8.17
N ILE A 68 8.93 -4.13 7.24
CA ILE A 68 9.60 -2.84 7.12
C ILE A 68 8.92 -1.82 8.02
N ASP A 69 9.70 -0.87 8.55
CA ASP A 69 9.13 0.30 9.23
C ASP A 69 9.14 1.50 8.28
N PRO A 70 8.00 1.85 7.66
CA PRO A 70 7.93 2.94 6.69
C PRO A 70 8.01 4.34 7.33
N THR A 71 8.17 4.41 8.65
CA THR A 71 8.33 5.65 9.42
C THR A 71 9.74 5.83 9.98
N ALA A 72 10.57 4.77 9.92
CA ALA A 72 11.93 4.78 10.41
C ALA A 72 12.84 5.57 9.48
N ASP A 73 13.75 6.32 10.10
CA ASP A 73 14.84 7.03 9.44
C ASP A 73 15.99 6.02 9.32
N VAL A 74 16.09 5.33 8.18
CA VAL A 74 17.11 4.31 7.93
C VAL A 74 18.14 4.82 6.93
N GLU A 75 19.43 4.68 7.25
CA GLU A 75 20.53 5.28 6.47
C GLU A 75 20.86 4.51 5.16
N GLU A 76 20.71 3.18 5.04
CA GLU A 76 21.04 2.41 3.81
C GLU A 76 20.31 1.03 3.71
N PRO A 77 19.86 0.56 2.51
CA PRO A 77 19.43 1.32 1.32
C PRO A 77 18.07 0.88 0.70
N PRO A 78 17.47 1.68 -0.23
CA PRO A 78 17.75 3.08 -0.57
C PRO A 78 16.60 4.04 -0.18
N ASN A 79 16.86 5.16 0.51
CA ASN A 79 16.00 6.37 0.54
C ASN A 79 14.46 6.19 0.49
N TRP A 80 13.88 5.38 1.38
CA TRP A 80 12.44 5.04 1.29
C TRP A 80 11.45 6.16 1.59
N GLY A 81 11.89 7.37 1.92
CA GLY A 81 10.99 8.48 2.18
C GLY A 81 10.24 8.29 3.50
N ARG A 82 10.29 9.31 4.35
CA ARG A 82 9.77 9.22 5.70
C ARG A 82 8.29 9.59 5.69
N PHE A 83 7.42 8.58 5.74
CA PHE A 83 6.02 8.87 6.05
C PHE A 83 5.94 9.36 7.51
N PRO A 84 5.18 10.45 7.79
CA PRO A 84 5.07 10.99 9.14
C PRO A 84 4.34 10.05 10.10
N SER A 85 3.61 9.06 9.58
CA SER A 85 2.89 8.04 10.33
C SER A 85 2.53 6.85 9.43
N LEU A 86 2.28 5.69 10.04
CA LEU A 86 1.78 4.50 9.32
C LEU A 86 0.46 4.79 8.59
N ARG A 87 -0.40 5.63 9.18
CA ARG A 87 -1.62 6.11 8.51
C ARG A 87 -1.30 6.90 7.24
N ALA A 88 -0.29 7.77 7.26
CA ALA A 88 0.13 8.50 6.06
C ALA A 88 0.67 7.56 4.98
N PHE A 89 1.45 6.55 5.38
CA PHE A 89 1.91 5.49 4.47
C PHE A 89 0.73 4.76 3.81
N TRP A 90 -0.17 4.17 4.60
CA TRP A 90 -1.32 3.44 4.04
C TRP A 90 -2.29 4.34 3.27
N SER A 91 -2.40 5.61 3.64
CA SER A 91 -3.17 6.60 2.88
C SER A 91 -2.53 6.88 1.51
N ALA A 92 -1.21 6.90 1.41
CA ALA A 92 -0.53 7.06 0.13
C ALA A 92 -0.71 5.81 -0.75
N VAL A 93 -0.59 4.62 -0.17
CA VAL A 93 -0.91 3.36 -0.87
C VAL A 93 -2.35 3.39 -1.40
N LEU A 94 -3.31 3.76 -0.54
CA LEU A 94 -4.71 3.89 -0.95
C LEU A 94 -4.86 4.87 -2.11
N HIS A 95 -4.21 6.03 -2.01
CA HIS A 95 -4.33 7.06 -3.03
C HIS A 95 -3.85 6.57 -4.40
N VAL A 96 -2.70 5.89 -4.48
CA VAL A 96 -2.22 5.39 -5.78
C VAL A 96 -3.15 4.31 -6.33
N PHE A 97 -3.57 3.35 -5.50
CA PHE A 97 -4.50 2.31 -5.95
C PHE A 97 -5.84 2.89 -6.42
N GLU A 98 -6.37 3.91 -5.74
CA GLU A 98 -7.60 4.56 -6.18
C GLU A 98 -7.41 5.32 -7.48
N ASN A 99 -6.25 5.94 -7.73
CA ASN A 99 -5.96 6.70 -8.94
C ASN A 99 -5.39 5.86 -10.09
N ASP A 100 -5.24 4.55 -9.90
CA ASP A 100 -4.82 3.66 -10.98
C ASP A 100 -5.81 3.76 -12.17
N PRO A 101 -5.31 3.89 -13.41
CA PRO A 101 -6.16 4.12 -14.58
C PRO A 101 -7.16 2.98 -14.82
N GLU A 102 -6.84 1.74 -14.46
CA GLU A 102 -7.75 0.59 -14.60
C GLU A 102 -8.89 0.66 -13.58
N VAL A 103 -8.59 1.11 -12.35
CA VAL A 103 -9.59 1.33 -11.29
C VAL A 103 -10.49 2.52 -11.63
N GLN A 104 -9.91 3.62 -12.11
CA GLN A 104 -10.66 4.80 -12.53
C GLN A 104 -11.56 4.49 -13.73
N ALA A 105 -11.03 3.81 -14.75
CA ALA A 105 -11.84 3.35 -15.88
C ALA A 105 -12.97 2.42 -15.44
N GLY A 106 -12.72 1.52 -14.47
CA GLY A 106 -13.77 0.70 -13.86
C GLY A 106 -14.86 1.49 -13.13
N ARG A 107 -14.49 2.56 -12.41
CA ARG A 107 -15.45 3.47 -11.74
C ARG A 107 -16.26 4.32 -12.72
N GLU A 108 -15.67 4.76 -13.81
CA GLU A 108 -16.37 5.52 -14.84
C GLU A 108 -17.44 4.68 -15.57
N ILE A 109 -17.23 3.36 -15.64
CA ILE A 109 -18.19 2.42 -16.24
C ILE A 109 -19.33 2.06 -15.25
N ASP A 110 -19.05 2.06 -13.94
CA ASP A 110 -20.04 1.86 -12.87
C ASP A 110 -20.30 3.15 -12.05
N PRO A 111 -20.98 4.17 -12.59
CA PRO A 111 -21.27 5.40 -11.85
C PRO A 111 -22.37 5.23 -10.78
N ASN A 112 -23.04 4.07 -10.70
CA ASN A 112 -24.11 3.81 -9.75
C ASN A 112 -24.47 2.31 -9.67
N ALA A 113 -23.78 1.52 -8.83
CA ALA A 113 -24.20 0.18 -8.42
C ALA A 113 -24.40 0.13 -6.90
#